data_AF-A0A7J8XQL9-F1
#
_entry.id   AF-A0A7J8XQL9-F1
#
_cell.length_a   1.000
_cell.length_b   1.000
_cell.length_c   1.000
_cell.angle_alpha   90.00
_cell.angle_beta   90.00
_cell.angle_gamma   90.00
#
_symmetry.space_group_name_H-M   'P 1'
#
loop_
_entity.id
_entity.type
_entity.pdbx_description
1 polymer ?
#
loop_
_entity_poly.entity_id
_entity_poly.type
_entity_poly.pdbx_seq_one_letter_code
_entity_poly.pdbx_strand_id
1 'polypeptide(L)'
;MEIIRASFTLVVFVLNMVTITLSVENEVLYLDYYKETCPLAEEIVSRNVEIAVLKDPRMAASLLRLHFHDCFVMGCDASILLDNHGDIISEKQAGPNLNSVRGFKVIDEIKYILEEACPLTVSCADILAMIARDAVALRGGPRWKVWLGRRDSMKASLDGANQFIPAPNSSLETLISNFNEQGLDIEDLVALSGNCLNLV
;
A
#
# COMPACT_ATOMS: atom_id res chain seq x y z
N MET A 1 32.15 25.79 44.80
CA MET A 1 32.37 24.60 43.95
C MET A 1 31.09 23.84 43.65
N GLU A 2 30.13 23.78 44.59
CA GLU A 2 28.84 23.10 44.38
C GLU A 2 27.89 23.80 43.39
N ILE A 3 27.85 25.13 43.39
CA ILE A 3 27.00 25.93 42.47
C ILE A 3 27.41 25.73 40.99
N ILE A 4 28.71 25.58 40.74
CA ILE A 4 29.27 25.36 39.39
C ILE A 4 28.92 23.94 38.90
N ARG A 5 28.96 22.94 39.79
CA ARG A 5 28.53 21.57 39.50
C ARG A 5 27.04 21.51 39.19
N ALA A 6 26.19 22.13 39.99
CA ALA A 6 24.74 22.18 39.75
C ALA A 6 24.39 22.85 38.42
N SER A 7 25.07 23.95 38.06
CA SER A 7 24.89 24.61 36.77
C SER A 7 25.33 23.73 35.60
N PHE A 8 26.44 23.01 35.72
CA PHE A 8 26.93 22.11 34.68
C PHE A 8 26.00 20.91 34.49
N THR A 9 25.48 20.32 35.58
CA THR A 9 24.50 19.21 35.50
C THR A 9 23.18 19.67 34.89
N LEU A 10 22.71 20.89 35.23
CA LEU A 10 21.50 21.45 34.65
C LEU A 10 21.65 21.70 33.14
N VAL A 11 22.78 22.24 32.70
CA VAL A 11 23.09 22.47 31.28
C VAL A 11 23.15 21.16 30.48
N VAL A 12 23.78 20.11 31.03
CA VAL A 12 23.81 18.78 30.40
C VAL A 12 22.42 18.16 30.31
N PHE A 13 21.56 18.37 31.32
CA PHE A 13 20.18 17.88 31.30
C PHE A 13 19.31 18.63 30.27
N VAL A 14 19.48 19.95 30.14
CA VAL A 14 18.79 20.75 29.11
C VAL A 14 19.28 20.41 27.70
N LEU A 15 20.58 20.17 27.49
CA LEU A 15 21.12 19.74 26.18
C LEU A 15 20.57 18.37 25.74
N ASN A 16 20.32 17.45 26.67
CA ASN A 16 19.73 16.13 26.37
C ASN A 16 18.23 16.19 26.05
N MET A 17 17.51 17.23 26.48
CA MET A 17 16.08 17.41 26.17
C MET A 17 15.82 18.01 24.78
N VAL A 18 16.85 18.51 24.08
CA VAL A 18 16.71 19.27 22.82
C VAL A 18 16.87 18.40 21.55
N THR A 19 17.07 17.08 21.67
CA THR A 19 17.32 16.22 20.48
C THR A 19 16.37 15.03 20.33
N ILE A 20 15.08 15.21 20.60
CA ILE A 20 14.04 14.33 20.07
C ILE A 20 13.04 15.20 19.28
N THR A 21 13.49 15.74 18.16
CA THR A 21 12.55 16.05 17.07
C THR A 21 12.28 14.74 16.35
N LEU A 22 11.18 14.08 16.70
CA LEU A 22 10.57 13.11 15.79
C LEU A 22 10.19 13.89 14.54
N SER A 23 11.03 13.82 13.51
CA SER A 23 10.59 14.19 12.17
C SER A 23 9.47 13.22 11.83
N VAL A 24 8.23 13.70 11.85
CA VAL A 24 7.18 13.10 11.05
C VAL A 24 7.67 13.26 9.61
N GLU A 25 8.35 12.25 9.08
CA GLU A 25 8.60 12.16 7.66
C GLU A 25 7.21 12.07 7.03
N ASN A 26 6.72 13.19 6.51
CA ASN A 26 5.67 13.13 5.51
C ASN A 26 6.24 12.23 4.40
N GLU A 27 5.65 11.07 4.18
CA GLU A 27 6.07 10.12 3.17
C GLU A 27 5.79 10.74 1.80
N VAL A 28 6.74 11.56 1.33
CA VAL A 28 6.65 12.21 0.03
C VAL A 28 6.93 11.15 -1.02
N LEU A 29 5.94 10.87 -1.85
CA LEU A 29 6.09 9.98 -2.99
C LEU A 29 6.69 10.75 -4.18
N TYR A 30 7.47 10.05 -5.00
CA TYR A 30 8.13 10.63 -6.17
C TYR A 30 7.84 9.81 -7.43
N LEU A 31 7.80 10.50 -8.56
CA LEU A 31 7.89 9.84 -9.86
C LEU A 31 9.33 9.33 -10.06
N ASP A 32 9.46 8.22 -10.78
CA ASP A 32 10.77 7.61 -11.12
C ASP A 32 11.62 7.24 -9.88
N TYR A 33 10.99 6.96 -8.73
CA TYR A 33 11.66 6.70 -7.43
C TYR A 33 12.77 5.63 -7.51
N TYR A 34 12.54 4.55 -8.25
CA TYR A 34 13.48 3.43 -8.39
C TYR A 34 14.44 3.56 -9.58
N LYS A 35 14.42 4.67 -10.33
CA LYS A 35 15.15 4.79 -11.59
C LYS A 35 16.66 4.54 -11.47
N GLU A 36 17.26 4.92 -10.36
CA GLU A 36 18.70 4.72 -10.11
C GLU A 36 18.98 3.46 -9.29
N THR A 37 18.10 3.10 -8.34
CA THR A 37 18.33 2.00 -7.39
C THR A 37 17.86 0.64 -7.90
N CYS A 38 16.77 0.60 -8.67
CA CYS A 38 16.27 -0.58 -9.35
C CYS A 38 15.66 -0.22 -10.71
N PRO A 39 16.49 0.07 -11.73
CA PRO A 39 16.02 0.60 -13.03
C PRO A 39 15.03 -0.31 -13.76
N LEU A 40 15.07 -1.62 -13.48
CA LEU A 40 14.18 -2.63 -14.08
C LEU A 40 12.90 -2.88 -13.28
N ALA A 41 12.66 -2.19 -12.17
CA ALA A 41 11.55 -2.47 -11.26
C ALA A 41 10.18 -2.44 -11.98
N GLU A 42 9.86 -1.35 -12.67
CA GLU A 42 8.58 -1.22 -13.39
C GLU A 42 8.45 -2.23 -14.54
N GLU A 43 9.55 -2.58 -15.22
CA GLU A 43 9.54 -3.57 -16.31
C GLU A 43 9.27 -4.99 -15.77
N ILE A 44 9.94 -5.37 -14.69
CA ILE A 44 9.75 -6.66 -14.02
C ILE A 44 8.30 -6.80 -13.56
N VAL A 45 7.74 -5.77 -12.92
CA VAL A 45 6.34 -5.78 -12.47
C VAL A 45 5.40 -5.91 -13.67
N SER A 46 5.53 -5.03 -14.67
CA SER A 46 4.63 -5.02 -15.83
C SER A 46 4.63 -6.36 -16.58
N ARG A 47 5.80 -6.97 -16.79
CA ARG A 47 5.93 -8.25 -17.49
C ARG A 47 5.24 -9.39 -16.74
N ASN A 48 5.41 -9.46 -15.42
CA ASN A 48 4.82 -10.52 -14.61
C ASN A 48 3.30 -10.35 -14.47
N VAL A 49 2.81 -9.11 -14.39
CA VAL A 49 1.37 -8.83 -14.46
C VAL A 49 0.80 -9.28 -15.80
N GLU A 50 1.46 -8.99 -16.93
CA GLU A 50 1.05 -9.47 -18.25
C GLU A 50 0.94 -11.00 -18.30
N ILE A 51 1.97 -11.72 -17.82
CA ILE A 51 1.96 -13.18 -17.75
C ILE A 51 0.79 -13.68 -16.89
N ALA A 52 0.54 -13.06 -15.74
CA ALA A 52 -0.54 -13.45 -14.84
C ALA A 52 -1.93 -13.23 -15.47
N VAL A 53 -2.13 -12.11 -16.16
CA VAL A 53 -3.38 -11.77 -16.86
C VAL A 53 -3.59 -12.64 -18.10
N LEU A 54 -2.54 -13.00 -18.82
CA LEU A 54 -2.63 -13.95 -19.94
C LEU A 54 -3.07 -15.34 -19.48
N LYS A 55 -2.59 -15.79 -18.31
CA LYS A 55 -2.99 -17.07 -17.71
C LYS A 55 -4.42 -17.04 -17.17
N ASP A 56 -4.82 -15.92 -16.56
CA ASP A 56 -6.14 -15.72 -15.98
C ASP A 56 -6.59 -14.27 -16.23
N PRO A 57 -7.46 -14.01 -17.22
CA PRO A 57 -7.90 -12.64 -17.55
C PRO A 57 -8.52 -11.87 -16.38
N ARG A 58 -9.15 -12.58 -15.43
CA ARG A 58 -9.74 -11.98 -14.22
C ARG A 58 -8.68 -11.50 -13.22
N MET A 59 -7.42 -11.87 -13.41
CA MET A 59 -6.32 -11.42 -12.56
C MET A 59 -6.16 -9.90 -12.60
N ALA A 60 -6.44 -9.24 -13.73
CA ALA A 60 -6.38 -7.78 -13.81
C ALA A 60 -7.31 -7.11 -12.77
N ALA A 61 -8.59 -7.51 -12.76
CA ALA A 61 -9.55 -7.06 -11.75
C ALA A 61 -9.11 -7.41 -10.32
N SER A 62 -8.51 -8.59 -10.14
CA SER A 62 -8.08 -9.07 -8.81
C SER A 62 -6.93 -8.24 -8.24
N LEU A 63 -5.93 -7.88 -9.06
CA LEU A 63 -4.78 -7.08 -8.65
C LEU A 63 -5.16 -5.62 -8.38
N LEU A 64 -6.04 -5.03 -9.22
CA LEU A 64 -6.58 -3.70 -8.95
C LEU A 64 -7.35 -3.67 -7.62
N ARG A 65 -8.21 -4.68 -7.39
CA ARG A 65 -8.95 -4.81 -6.14
C ARG A 65 -8.00 -5.00 -4.95
N LEU A 66 -6.93 -5.77 -5.08
CA LEU A 66 -5.97 -5.98 -4.02
C LEU A 66 -5.34 -4.65 -3.56
N HIS A 67 -4.95 -3.79 -4.50
CA HIS A 67 -4.43 -2.46 -4.18
C HIS A 67 -5.48 -1.55 -3.53
N PHE A 68 -6.73 -1.56 -4.00
CA PHE A 68 -7.82 -0.82 -3.34
C PHE A 68 -8.00 -1.25 -1.88
N HIS A 69 -8.01 -2.57 -1.62
CA HIS A 69 -8.19 -3.11 -0.27
C HIS A 69 -7.01 -2.81 0.65
N ASP A 70 -5.78 -2.74 0.12
CA ASP A 70 -4.60 -2.26 0.86
C ASP A 70 -4.79 -0.80 1.27
N CYS A 71 -5.00 0.09 0.30
CA CYS A 71 -5.07 1.53 0.56
C CYS A 71 -6.22 1.96 1.47
N PHE A 72 -7.31 1.19 1.54
CA PHE A 72 -8.48 1.49 2.38
C PHE A 72 -8.30 1.13 3.86
N VAL A 73 -7.18 0.48 4.22
CA VAL A 73 -6.90 0.04 5.59
C VAL A 73 -5.50 0.52 5.98
N MET A 74 -5.41 1.49 6.89
CA MET A 74 -4.14 2.08 7.33
C MET A 74 -3.29 2.75 6.23
N GLY A 75 -3.83 2.93 5.03
CA GLY A 75 -3.13 3.49 3.87
C GLY A 75 -2.47 2.40 3.03
N CYS A 76 -1.82 2.80 1.93
CA CYS A 76 -1.19 1.85 1.01
C CYS A 76 0.17 1.38 1.57
N ASP A 77 0.15 0.44 2.52
CA ASP A 77 1.33 0.02 3.29
C ASP A 77 1.62 -1.49 3.19
N ALA A 78 0.98 -2.21 2.26
CA ALA A 78 1.09 -3.66 2.10
C ALA A 78 0.69 -4.50 3.33
N SER A 79 -0.01 -3.92 4.31
CA SER A 79 -0.51 -4.62 5.49
C SER A 79 -1.42 -5.80 5.12
N ILE A 80 -2.19 -5.67 4.03
CA ILE A 80 -3.05 -6.75 3.49
C ILE A 80 -2.28 -8.03 3.10
N LEU A 81 -0.98 -7.91 2.82
CA LEU A 81 -0.15 -9.04 2.41
C LEU A 81 0.31 -9.89 3.59
N LEU A 82 0.31 -9.34 4.80
CA LEU A 82 0.80 -10.01 5.99
C LEU A 82 -0.10 -11.21 6.34
N ASP A 83 0.53 -12.36 6.55
CA ASP A 83 -0.12 -13.55 7.10
C ASP A 83 -0.14 -13.51 8.63
N ASN A 84 -0.94 -14.40 9.24
CA ASN A 84 -0.97 -14.55 10.69
C ASN A 84 0.41 -14.93 11.21
N HIS A 85 0.97 -14.12 12.12
CA HIS A 85 2.26 -14.39 12.72
C HIS A 85 2.40 -13.67 14.06
N GLY A 86 2.62 -14.42 15.14
CA GLY A 86 2.69 -13.87 16.49
C GLY A 86 1.38 -13.15 16.86
N ASP A 87 1.47 -11.87 17.19
CA ASP A 87 0.33 -11.02 17.53
C ASP A 87 -0.38 -10.40 16.29
N ILE A 88 0.13 -10.65 15.08
CA ILE A 88 -0.48 -10.15 13.84
C ILE A 88 -1.65 -11.05 13.44
N ILE A 89 -2.84 -10.47 13.40
CA ILE A 89 -4.03 -11.08 12.80
C ILE A 89 -4.20 -10.50 11.40
N SER A 90 -4.15 -11.38 10.40
CA SER A 90 -4.16 -11.00 8.98
C SER A 90 -5.49 -10.39 8.55
N GLU A 91 -5.42 -9.31 7.80
CA GLU A 91 -6.56 -8.71 7.11
C GLU A 91 -7.20 -9.67 6.10
N LYS A 92 -6.49 -10.70 5.64
CA LYS A 92 -7.05 -11.76 4.77
C LYS A 92 -8.23 -12.49 5.42
N GLN A 93 -8.38 -12.40 6.75
CA GLN A 93 -9.49 -12.98 7.50
C GLN A 93 -10.70 -12.04 7.64
N ALA A 94 -10.60 -10.78 7.23
CA ALA A 94 -11.71 -9.83 7.29
C ALA A 94 -12.85 -10.29 6.37
N GLY A 95 -14.10 -10.00 6.75
CA GLY A 95 -15.28 -10.37 5.96
C GLY A 95 -15.20 -9.96 4.47
N PRO A 96 -14.75 -8.74 4.13
CA PRO A 96 -14.57 -8.31 2.74
C PRO A 96 -13.46 -9.05 1.97
N ASN A 97 -12.49 -9.64 2.69
CA ASN A 97 -11.29 -10.26 2.13
C ASN A 97 -11.41 -11.79 2.05
N LEU A 98 -11.99 -12.41 3.07
CA LEU A 98 -12.06 -13.84 3.25
C LEU A 98 -12.74 -14.53 2.06
N ASN A 99 -12.03 -15.47 1.43
CA ASN A 99 -12.46 -16.17 0.21
C ASN A 99 -12.84 -15.25 -0.96
N SER A 100 -12.30 -14.03 -0.99
CA SER A 100 -12.72 -12.98 -1.91
C SER A 100 -11.54 -12.31 -2.62
N VAL A 101 -10.60 -11.71 -1.86
CA VAL A 101 -9.39 -11.13 -2.45
C VAL A 101 -8.43 -12.25 -2.88
N ARG A 102 -7.74 -12.04 -4.01
CA ARG A 102 -6.78 -13.00 -4.57
C ARG A 102 -5.71 -12.27 -5.37
N GLY A 103 -4.66 -13.01 -5.75
CA GLY A 103 -3.51 -12.46 -6.48
C GLY A 103 -2.22 -12.45 -5.66
N PHE A 104 -2.26 -12.85 -4.38
CA PHE A 104 -1.10 -12.91 -3.49
C PHE A 104 0.13 -13.62 -4.11
N LYS A 105 -0.08 -14.77 -4.76
CA LYS A 105 1.01 -15.51 -5.42
C LYS A 105 1.70 -14.74 -6.55
N VAL A 106 0.96 -13.87 -7.25
CA VAL A 106 1.54 -13.00 -8.29
C VAL A 106 2.46 -11.97 -7.64
N ILE A 107 2.09 -11.46 -6.45
CA ILE A 107 2.92 -10.54 -5.68
C ILE A 107 4.17 -11.25 -5.20
N ASP A 108 4.05 -12.47 -4.68
CA ASP A 108 5.19 -13.28 -4.23
C ASP A 108 6.19 -13.54 -5.37
N GLU A 109 5.70 -13.89 -6.56
CA GLU A 109 6.54 -14.13 -7.75
C GLU A 109 7.24 -12.84 -8.21
N ILE A 110 6.52 -11.72 -8.26
CA ILE A 110 7.09 -10.40 -8.59
C ILE A 110 8.16 -10.00 -7.57
N LYS A 111 7.84 -10.13 -6.28
CA LYS A 111 8.75 -9.77 -5.18
C LYS A 111 10.00 -10.64 -5.21
N TYR A 112 9.86 -11.94 -5.46
CA TYR A 112 11.01 -12.84 -5.63
C TYR A 112 11.96 -12.35 -6.73
N ILE A 113 11.45 -12.05 -7.92
CA ILE A 113 12.27 -11.60 -9.06
C ILE A 113 12.91 -10.23 -8.78
N LEU A 114 12.17 -9.33 -8.12
CA LEU A 114 12.70 -8.03 -7.72
C LEU A 114 13.82 -8.17 -6.69
N GLU A 115 13.69 -9.05 -5.70
CA GLU A 115 14.76 -9.29 -4.72
C GLU A 115 16.00 -9.94 -5.34
N GLU A 116 15.86 -10.75 -6.39
CA GLU A 116 17.01 -11.24 -7.17
C GLU A 116 17.70 -10.12 -7.96
N ALA A 117 16.94 -9.17 -8.50
CA ALA A 117 17.47 -8.08 -9.32
C ALA A 117 18.05 -6.91 -8.50
N CYS A 118 17.38 -6.54 -7.42
CA CYS A 118 17.69 -5.39 -6.58
C CYS A 118 17.28 -5.66 -5.11
N PRO A 119 18.12 -6.38 -4.35
CA PRO A 119 17.82 -6.80 -2.99
C PRO A 119 17.42 -5.63 -2.07
N LEU A 120 16.42 -5.86 -1.22
CA LEU A 120 15.96 -4.94 -0.17
C LEU A 120 15.65 -3.52 -0.65
N THR A 121 15.23 -3.38 -1.91
CA THR A 121 15.05 -2.07 -2.56
C THR A 121 13.59 -1.70 -2.77
N VAL A 122 12.81 -2.57 -3.44
CA VAL A 122 11.43 -2.26 -3.83
C VAL A 122 10.45 -2.74 -2.77
N SER A 123 9.60 -1.86 -2.25
CA SER A 123 8.60 -2.23 -1.22
C SER A 123 7.45 -3.02 -1.83
N CYS A 124 6.81 -3.86 -1.02
CA CYS A 124 5.59 -4.55 -1.41
C CYS A 124 4.44 -3.56 -1.66
N ALA A 125 4.37 -2.46 -0.92
CA ALA A 125 3.38 -1.40 -1.10
C ALA A 125 3.47 -0.77 -2.50
N ASP A 126 4.69 -0.50 -2.97
CA ASP A 126 4.89 0.03 -4.32
C ASP A 126 4.67 -1.02 -5.41
N ILE A 127 4.91 -2.30 -5.13
CA ILE A 127 4.48 -3.39 -6.03
C ILE A 127 2.95 -3.34 -6.21
N LEU A 128 2.18 -3.23 -5.13
CA LEU A 128 0.71 -3.12 -5.21
C LEU A 128 0.24 -1.90 -6.03
N ALA A 129 0.93 -0.77 -5.92
CA ALA A 129 0.61 0.41 -6.73
C ALA A 129 0.94 0.20 -8.22
N MET A 130 2.11 -0.39 -8.54
CA MET A 130 2.51 -0.65 -9.92
C MET A 130 1.61 -1.69 -10.61
N ILE A 131 1.27 -2.79 -9.94
CA ILE A 131 0.40 -3.83 -10.53
C ILE A 131 -1.00 -3.29 -10.84
N ALA A 132 -1.54 -2.38 -10.03
CA ALA A 132 -2.87 -1.82 -10.24
C ALA A 132 -2.91 -1.00 -11.54
N ARG A 133 -1.87 -0.18 -11.76
CA ARG A 133 -1.67 0.58 -12.99
C ARG A 133 -1.52 -0.33 -14.21
N ASP A 134 -0.69 -1.37 -14.11
CA ASP A 134 -0.45 -2.29 -15.23
C ASP A 134 -1.69 -3.14 -15.54
N ALA A 135 -2.43 -3.59 -14.52
CA ALA A 135 -3.68 -4.32 -14.67
C ALA A 135 -4.76 -3.51 -15.41
N VAL A 136 -4.93 -2.22 -15.08
CA VAL A 136 -5.88 -1.34 -15.76
C VAL A 136 -5.46 -1.11 -17.22
N ALA A 137 -4.17 -0.83 -17.46
CA ALA A 137 -3.65 -0.60 -18.80
C ALA A 137 -3.84 -1.84 -19.71
N LEU A 138 -3.60 -3.05 -19.21
CA LEU A 138 -3.79 -4.30 -19.96
C LEU A 138 -5.24 -4.56 -20.37
N ARG A 139 -6.20 -3.89 -19.73
CA ARG A 139 -7.64 -4.02 -20.00
C ARG A 139 -8.20 -2.80 -20.76
N GLY A 140 -7.33 -2.06 -21.44
CA GLY A 140 -7.70 -0.92 -22.26
C GLY A 140 -8.05 0.34 -21.48
N GLY A 141 -7.76 0.36 -20.16
CA GLY A 141 -7.87 1.55 -19.36
C GLY A 141 -6.70 2.53 -19.59
N PRO A 142 -6.75 3.72 -18.96
CA PRO A 142 -5.67 4.69 -19.06
C PRO A 142 -4.40 4.15 -18.41
N ARG A 143 -3.24 4.60 -18.91
CA ARG A 143 -1.96 4.42 -18.24
C ARG A 143 -1.57 5.74 -17.57
N TRP A 144 -1.17 5.67 -16.30
CA TRP A 144 -0.68 6.83 -15.54
C TRP A 144 0.72 6.56 -15.00
N LYS A 145 1.38 7.64 -14.57
CA LYS A 145 2.62 7.56 -13.81
C LYS A 145 2.28 7.26 -12.36
N VAL A 146 2.89 6.22 -11.80
CA VAL A 146 2.67 5.83 -10.40
C VAL A 146 3.66 6.61 -9.54
N TRP A 147 3.15 7.27 -8.50
CA TRP A 147 3.98 7.85 -7.45
C TRP A 147 4.45 6.73 -6.54
N LEU A 148 5.76 6.63 -6.31
CA LEU A 148 6.42 5.54 -5.59
C LEU A 148 7.25 6.10 -4.43
N GLY A 149 7.76 5.21 -3.59
CA GLY A 149 8.47 5.51 -2.34
C GLY A 149 7.71 5.07 -1.09
N ARG A 150 6.65 4.26 -1.21
CA ARG A 150 5.90 3.73 -0.07
C ARG A 150 6.73 2.72 0.69
N ARG A 151 6.48 2.58 2.00
CA ARG A 151 7.12 1.59 2.86
C ARG A 151 6.14 0.53 3.34
N ASP A 152 6.68 -0.66 3.62
CA ASP A 152 5.89 -1.80 4.07
C ASP A 152 5.58 -1.70 5.58
N SER A 153 4.34 -2.04 5.93
CA SER A 153 3.83 -2.11 7.29
C SER A 153 4.42 -3.27 8.05
N MET A 154 4.55 -3.08 9.36
CA MET A 154 4.90 -4.14 10.31
C MET A 154 3.68 -4.66 11.08
N LYS A 155 2.48 -4.21 10.71
CA LYS A 155 1.21 -4.53 11.36
C LYS A 155 0.12 -4.71 10.31
N ALA A 156 -0.93 -5.42 10.70
CA ALA A 156 -2.16 -5.54 9.94
C ALA A 156 -3.34 -5.17 10.85
N SER A 157 -4.45 -4.71 10.27
CA SER A 157 -5.65 -4.31 11.00
C SER A 157 -6.89 -5.05 10.51
N LEU A 158 -7.15 -6.22 11.10
CA LEU A 158 -8.38 -6.99 10.85
C LEU A 158 -9.64 -6.15 11.08
N ASP A 159 -9.68 -5.39 12.18
CA ASP A 159 -10.82 -4.54 12.51
C ASP A 159 -10.99 -3.39 11.52
N GLY A 160 -9.88 -2.76 11.12
CA GLY A 160 -9.89 -1.72 10.07
C GLY A 160 -10.43 -2.26 8.74
N ALA A 161 -9.98 -3.45 8.33
CA ALA A 161 -10.49 -4.11 7.13
C ALA A 161 -11.99 -4.45 7.21
N ASN A 162 -12.52 -4.80 8.39
CA ASN A 162 -13.96 -5.03 8.58
C ASN A 162 -14.78 -3.72 8.64
N GLN A 163 -14.15 -2.61 9.04
CA GLN A 163 -14.83 -1.33 9.24
C GLN A 163 -14.84 -0.47 7.98
N PHE A 164 -13.69 -0.32 7.32
CA PHE A 164 -13.50 0.70 6.29
C PHE A 164 -13.74 0.19 4.87
N ILE A 165 -13.52 -1.10 4.62
CA ILE A 165 -13.78 -1.68 3.30
C ILE A 165 -15.29 -1.85 3.11
N PRO A 166 -15.93 -1.13 2.17
CA PRO A 166 -17.37 -1.19 2.01
C PRO A 166 -17.87 -2.57 1.57
N ALA A 167 -19.01 -2.99 2.11
CA ALA A 167 -19.69 -4.21 1.68
C ALA A 167 -20.49 -3.94 0.39
N PRO A 168 -20.81 -4.98 -0.42
CA PRO A 168 -21.61 -4.81 -1.64
C PRO A 168 -23.01 -4.22 -1.41
N ASN A 169 -23.52 -4.31 -0.17
CA ASN A 169 -24.83 -3.79 0.25
C ASN A 169 -24.73 -2.53 1.13
N SER A 170 -23.56 -1.88 1.20
CA SER A 170 -23.38 -0.61 1.91
C SER A 170 -24.29 0.47 1.33
N SER A 171 -24.85 1.34 2.19
CA SER A 171 -25.63 2.49 1.72
C SER A 171 -24.71 3.55 1.10
N LEU A 172 -25.28 4.47 0.32
CA LEU A 172 -24.51 5.57 -0.27
C LEU A 172 -23.85 6.44 0.81
N GLU A 173 -24.53 6.66 1.93
CA GLU A 173 -23.99 7.42 3.07
C GLU A 173 -22.79 6.71 3.69
N THR A 174 -22.82 5.38 3.82
CA THR A 174 -21.67 4.60 4.28
C THR A 174 -20.51 4.69 3.28
N LEU A 175 -20.78 4.60 1.98
CA LEU A 175 -19.75 4.74 0.95
C LEU A 175 -19.06 6.10 1.02
N ILE A 176 -19.84 7.19 1.08
CA ILE A 176 -19.31 8.54 1.21
C ILE A 176 -18.49 8.70 2.50
N SER A 177 -18.99 8.18 3.62
CA SER A 177 -18.26 8.24 4.90
C SER A 177 -16.92 7.52 4.82
N ASN A 178 -16.89 6.29 4.30
CA ASN A 178 -15.65 5.50 4.24
C ASN A 178 -14.62 6.12 3.29
N PHE A 179 -15.05 6.67 2.15
CA PHE A 179 -14.14 7.38 1.22
C PHE A 179 -13.58 8.66 1.86
N ASN A 180 -14.41 9.43 2.56
CA ASN A 180 -13.96 10.63 3.26
C ASN A 180 -12.92 10.31 4.35
N GLU A 181 -13.05 9.18 5.06
CA GLU A 181 -12.04 8.72 6.02
C GLU A 181 -10.68 8.42 5.35
N GLN A 182 -10.68 8.10 4.06
CA GLN A 182 -9.45 7.95 3.25
C GLN A 182 -9.00 9.26 2.59
N GLY A 183 -9.67 10.38 2.88
CA GLY A 183 -9.41 11.67 2.24
C GLY A 183 -9.86 11.75 0.77
N LEU A 184 -10.76 10.86 0.35
CA LEU A 184 -11.31 10.80 -1.00
C LEU A 184 -12.72 11.41 -1.02
N ASP A 185 -13.01 12.21 -2.04
CA ASP A 185 -14.30 12.90 -2.14
C ASP A 185 -15.36 12.11 -2.92
N ILE A 186 -16.50 12.75 -3.20
CA ILE A 186 -17.60 12.11 -3.93
C ILE A 186 -17.23 11.87 -5.40
N GLU A 187 -16.43 12.73 -6.01
CA GLU A 187 -15.95 12.53 -7.38
C GLU A 187 -15.04 11.29 -7.45
N ASP A 188 -14.15 11.14 -6.46
CA ASP A 188 -13.32 9.94 -6.32
C ASP A 188 -14.15 8.68 -6.12
N LEU A 189 -15.19 8.72 -5.27
CA LEU A 189 -16.12 7.60 -5.08
C LEU A 189 -16.76 7.17 -6.41
N VAL A 190 -17.26 8.13 -7.19
CA VAL A 190 -17.91 7.85 -8.48
C VAL A 190 -16.89 7.28 -9.48
N ALA A 191 -15.70 7.87 -9.56
CA ALA A 191 -14.63 7.42 -10.45
C ALA A 191 -14.15 6.01 -10.11
N LEU A 192 -13.86 5.73 -8.84
CA LEU A 192 -13.35 4.44 -8.35
C LEU A 192 -14.41 3.33 -8.32
N SER A 193 -15.70 3.70 -8.28
CA SER A 193 -16.80 2.75 -8.51
C SER A 193 -16.89 2.29 -9.98
N GLY A 194 -16.30 3.05 -10.92
CA GLY A 194 -16.27 2.76 -12.36
C GLY A 194 -15.37 1.58 -12.76
N ASN A 195 -14.66 0.96 -11.82
CA ASN A 195 -13.78 -0.21 -12.02
C ASN A 195 -14.48 -1.46 -12.61
N CYS A 196 -15.78 -1.40 -12.90
CA CYS A 196 -16.54 -2.50 -13.50
C CYS A 196 -16.59 -2.46 -15.04
N LEU A 197 -16.35 -1.32 -15.70
CA LEU A 197 -16.77 -1.14 -17.10
C LEU A 197 -15.88 -1.81 -18.17
N ASN A 198 -14.60 -2.13 -17.89
CA ASN A 198 -13.68 -2.76 -18.88
C ASN A 198 -12.89 -3.97 -18.33
N LEU A 199 -13.13 -4.37 -17.09
CA LEU A 199 -12.36 -5.41 -16.39
C LEU A 199 -12.99 -6.81 -16.43
N VAL A 200 -14.14 -6.95 -17.10
CA VAL A 200 -14.83 -8.22 -17.37
C VAL A 200 -14.58 -8.66 -18.81
#